data_AF-A0A3S3NX20-F1
#
_entry.id   AF-A0A3S3NX20-F1
#
_cell.length_a   1.000
_cell.length_b   1.000
_cell.length_c   1.000
_cell.angle_alpha   90.00
_cell.angle_beta   90.00
_cell.angle_gamma   90.00
#
_symmetry.space_group_name_H-M   'P 1'
#
loop_
_entity.id
_entity.type
_entity.pdbx_description
1 polymer ?
#
loop_
_entity_poly.entity_id
_entity_poly.type
_entity_poly.pdbx_seq_one_letter_code
_entity_poly.pdbx_strand_id
1 'polypeptide(L)'
;MCYGESELMEDLRKVEESEARNRCENTVKFCRSNNILFVDDSFPPLPKSLYYNTEEHESDRTVAQWLRVCDTKCSPSAYQIRLCKDGKWTTVLVDDLLPCNSRSHLVYSQAKKKQLWVPLIEKAVAKLYGCYEALVSGRSIEGLSTLTGAPCESIPLQPSSFTPQDEGIIDEDLI
;
A
#
# COMPACT_ATOMS: atom_id res chain seq x y z
N MET A 1 18.49 -5.40 28.64
CA MET A 1 18.27 -3.96 28.98
C MET A 1 18.40 -3.19 27.68
N CYS A 2 17.28 -2.75 27.10
CA CYS A 2 17.23 -2.05 25.80
C CYS A 2 16.71 -0.62 25.96
N TYR A 3 17.05 0.04 27.06
CA TYR A 3 16.44 1.34 27.42
C TYR A 3 17.00 2.52 26.58
N GLY A 4 18.24 2.44 26.09
CA GLY A 4 18.85 3.53 25.30
C GLY A 4 18.52 3.51 23.80
N GLU A 5 18.40 2.33 23.19
CA GLU A 5 18.02 2.23 21.77
C GLU A 5 16.56 2.65 21.54
N SER A 6 15.69 2.42 22.52
CA SER A 6 14.27 2.79 22.45
C SER A 6 14.05 4.31 22.44
N GLU A 7 14.88 5.08 23.14
CA GLU A 7 14.74 6.55 23.20
C GLU A 7 15.20 7.22 21.90
N LEU A 8 16.33 6.78 21.34
CA LEU A 8 16.82 7.25 20.04
C LEU A 8 15.83 6.95 18.90
N MET A 9 15.25 5.74 18.88
CA MET A 9 14.24 5.37 17.87
C MET A 9 12.97 6.23 17.99
N GLU A 10 12.57 6.56 19.21
CA GLU A 10 11.39 7.39 19.46
C GLU A 10 11.62 8.84 19.01
N ASP A 11 12.83 9.38 19.19
CA ASP A 11 13.16 10.71 18.70
C ASP A 11 13.31 10.76 17.18
N LEU A 12 13.94 9.76 16.56
CA LEU A 12 13.97 9.61 15.11
C LEU A 12 12.56 9.54 14.52
N ARG A 13 11.67 8.77 15.16
CA ARG A 13 10.26 8.69 14.78
C ARG A 13 9.59 10.07 14.81
N LYS A 14 9.79 10.84 15.88
CA LYS A 14 9.22 12.20 15.98
C LYS A 14 9.74 13.11 14.87
N VAL A 15 11.04 13.03 14.56
CA VAL A 15 11.65 13.80 13.47
C VAL A 15 11.02 13.40 12.13
N GLU A 16 11.01 12.12 11.78
CA GLU A 16 10.41 11.62 10.53
C GLU A 16 8.93 11.99 10.40
N GLU A 17 8.15 11.88 11.48
CA GLU A 17 6.74 12.29 11.52
C GLU A 17 6.58 13.80 11.35
N SER A 18 7.48 14.60 11.92
CA SER A 18 7.47 16.05 11.77
C SER A 18 7.81 16.48 10.34
N GLU A 19 8.81 15.85 9.72
CA GLU A 19 9.20 16.10 8.34
C GLU A 19 8.09 15.70 7.37
N ALA A 20 7.49 14.53 7.58
CA ALA A 20 6.35 14.07 6.80
C ALA A 20 5.17 15.04 6.94
N ARG A 21 4.83 15.49 8.16
CA ARG A 21 3.77 16.46 8.40
C ARG A 21 4.05 17.78 7.68
N ASN A 22 5.26 18.31 7.82
CA ASN A 22 5.67 19.56 7.15
C ASN A 22 5.55 19.45 5.63
N ARG A 23 5.96 18.32 5.05
CA ARG A 23 5.81 18.05 3.62
C ARG A 23 4.34 18.05 3.20
N CYS A 24 3.46 17.39 3.97
CA CYS A 24 2.02 17.40 3.74
C CYS A 24 1.45 18.81 3.74
N GLU A 25 1.76 19.57 4.79
CA GLU A 25 1.22 20.91 4.98
C GLU A 25 1.65 21.81 3.84
N ASN A 26 2.91 21.72 3.40
CA ASN A 26 3.41 22.50 2.28
C ASN A 26 2.68 22.13 0.97
N THR A 27 2.47 20.84 0.71
CA THR A 27 1.70 20.38 -0.45
C THR A 27 0.25 20.87 -0.40
N VAL A 28 -0.42 20.73 0.75
CA VAL A 28 -1.81 21.17 0.92
C VAL A 28 -1.93 22.70 0.79
N LYS A 29 -1.00 23.46 1.38
CA LYS A 29 -0.92 24.92 1.25
C LYS A 29 -0.76 25.30 -0.23
N PHE A 30 0.17 24.67 -0.95
CA PHE A 30 0.39 24.91 -2.38
C PHE A 30 -0.88 24.63 -3.21
N CYS A 31 -1.52 23.48 -3.00
CA CYS A 31 -2.75 23.12 -3.70
C CYS A 31 -3.86 24.14 -3.45
N ARG A 32 -4.02 24.57 -2.19
CA ARG A 32 -5.02 25.56 -1.79
C ARG A 32 -4.75 26.93 -2.42
N SER A 33 -3.51 27.41 -2.39
CA SER A 33 -3.12 28.71 -2.97
C SER A 33 -3.29 28.77 -4.48
N ASN A 34 -3.10 27.64 -5.18
CA ASN A 34 -3.26 27.56 -6.63
C ASN A 34 -4.68 27.11 -7.06
N ASN A 35 -5.58 26.83 -6.10
CA ASN A 35 -6.91 26.30 -6.36
C ASN A 35 -6.89 25.03 -7.25
N ILE A 36 -5.94 24.13 -6.96
CA ILE A 36 -5.81 22.82 -7.59
C ILE A 36 -5.99 21.69 -6.57
N LEU A 37 -6.37 20.50 -7.02
CA LEU A 37 -6.39 19.30 -6.19
C LEU A 37 -5.02 18.62 -6.24
N PHE A 38 -4.61 18.00 -5.14
CA PHE A 38 -3.38 17.21 -5.13
C PHE A 38 -3.53 15.99 -6.06
N VAL A 39 -2.55 15.81 -6.92
CA VAL A 39 -2.36 14.61 -7.75
C VAL A 39 -0.98 14.07 -7.44
N ASP A 40 -0.92 12.76 -7.22
CA ASP A 40 0.31 12.06 -6.94
C ASP A 40 0.98 11.60 -8.25
N ASP A 41 1.84 12.44 -8.80
CA ASP A 41 2.55 12.16 -10.06
C ASP A 41 3.47 10.94 -9.97
N SER A 42 3.88 10.53 -8.76
CA SER A 42 4.70 9.33 -8.55
C SER A 42 3.89 8.03 -8.64
N PHE A 43 2.56 8.12 -8.53
CA PHE A 43 1.65 6.99 -8.67
C PHE A 43 0.40 7.42 -9.46
N PRO A 44 0.56 7.74 -10.75
CA PRO A 44 -0.47 8.40 -11.55
C PRO A 44 -1.60 7.45 -11.95
N PRO A 45 -2.74 7.95 -12.41
CA PRO A 45 -3.87 7.14 -12.88
C PRO A 45 -3.60 6.51 -14.27
N LEU A 46 -2.57 5.66 -14.36
CA LEU A 46 -2.09 5.02 -15.59
C LEU A 46 -1.94 3.50 -15.38
N PRO A 47 -1.93 2.70 -16.48
CA PRO A 47 -1.75 1.25 -16.39
C PRO A 47 -0.51 0.80 -15.61
N LYS A 48 0.59 1.57 -15.63
CA LYS A 48 1.81 1.30 -14.84
C LYS A 48 1.60 1.28 -13.32
N SER A 49 0.55 1.94 -12.82
CA SER A 49 0.18 1.92 -11.40
C SER A 49 -0.69 0.72 -11.07
N LEU A 50 -1.27 0.06 -12.08
CA LEU A 50 -2.09 -1.13 -11.94
C LEU A 50 -1.27 -2.41 -12.11
N TYR A 51 -0.40 -2.48 -13.11
CA TYR A 51 0.29 -3.69 -13.55
C TYR A 51 1.80 -3.50 -13.67
N TYR A 52 2.56 -4.59 -13.54
CA TYR A 52 4.01 -4.61 -13.83
C TYR A 52 4.28 -4.54 -15.33
N ASN A 53 3.61 -5.41 -16.10
CA ASN A 53 3.71 -5.46 -17.55
C ASN A 53 2.39 -5.00 -18.17
N THR A 54 2.37 -3.78 -18.70
CA THR A 54 1.16 -3.23 -19.30
C THR A 54 0.77 -3.92 -20.61
N GLU A 55 1.72 -4.55 -21.31
CA GLU A 55 1.50 -5.19 -22.62
C GLU A 55 0.68 -6.48 -22.48
N GLU A 56 0.93 -7.27 -21.43
CA GLU A 56 0.17 -8.48 -21.13
C GLU A 56 -1.30 -8.19 -20.74
N HIS A 57 -1.56 -6.94 -20.32
CA HIS A 57 -2.86 -6.51 -19.80
C HIS A 57 -3.57 -5.47 -20.68
N GLU A 58 -3.17 -5.28 -21.94
CA GLU A 58 -3.84 -4.32 -22.86
C GLU A 58 -5.33 -4.62 -23.06
N SER A 59 -5.72 -5.89 -22.95
CA SER A 59 -7.11 -6.33 -23.06
C SER A 59 -7.90 -6.20 -21.76
N ASP A 60 -7.24 -5.96 -20.62
CA ASP A 60 -7.88 -5.86 -19.31
C ASP A 60 -8.64 -4.53 -19.20
N ARG A 61 -9.97 -4.64 -19.11
CA ARG A 61 -10.88 -3.51 -18.96
C ARG A 61 -11.50 -3.42 -17.56
N THR A 62 -10.92 -4.11 -16.58
CA THR A 62 -11.42 -4.13 -15.20
C THR A 62 -11.45 -2.72 -14.63
N VAL A 63 -10.35 -1.97 -14.79
CA VAL A 63 -10.30 -0.53 -14.50
C VAL A 63 -10.65 0.24 -15.77
N ALA A 64 -11.82 0.87 -15.77
CA ALA A 64 -12.28 1.68 -16.91
C ALA A 64 -11.91 3.16 -16.75
N GLN A 65 -11.77 3.63 -15.52
CA GLN A 65 -11.57 5.05 -15.21
C GLN A 65 -10.99 5.22 -13.81
N TRP A 66 -10.38 6.38 -13.55
CA TRP A 66 -9.97 6.79 -12.21
C TRP A 66 -10.87 7.93 -11.73
N LEU A 67 -11.49 7.75 -10.57
CA LEU A 67 -12.44 8.71 -10.04
C LEU A 67 -12.00 9.19 -8.67
N ARG A 68 -12.17 10.50 -8.43
CA ARG A 68 -12.10 11.03 -7.08
C ARG A 68 -13.36 10.67 -6.33
N VAL A 69 -13.20 10.19 -5.11
CA VAL A 69 -14.36 9.89 -4.25
C VAL A 69 -14.86 11.16 -3.58
N CYS A 70 -14.00 12.17 -3.40
CA CYS A 70 -14.41 13.47 -2.91
C CYS A 70 -14.15 14.57 -3.95
N ASP A 71 -15.18 14.92 -4.72
CA ASP A 71 -15.09 15.97 -5.75
C ASP A 71 -15.35 17.39 -5.22
N THR A 72 -15.44 17.56 -3.90
CA THR A 72 -15.65 18.89 -3.31
C THR A 72 -14.32 19.55 -3.00
N LYS A 73 -14.13 20.79 -3.48
CA LYS A 73 -12.94 21.62 -3.20
C LYS A 73 -12.63 21.83 -1.71
N CYS A 74 -13.58 21.54 -0.82
CA CYS A 74 -13.44 21.69 0.62
C CYS A 74 -12.78 20.46 1.29
N SER A 75 -12.73 19.33 0.58
CA SER A 75 -12.20 18.10 1.13
C SER A 75 -10.70 17.96 0.87
N PRO A 76 -9.95 17.35 1.80
CA PRO A 76 -8.54 17.10 1.60
C PRO A 76 -8.36 16.18 0.38
N SER A 77 -7.51 16.59 -0.57
CA SER A 77 -7.14 15.77 -1.74
C SER A 77 -5.81 15.05 -1.56
N ALA A 78 -5.14 15.25 -0.42
CA ALA A 78 -3.86 14.63 -0.07
C ALA A 78 -4.00 13.91 1.28
N TYR A 79 -3.56 12.65 1.32
CA TYR A 79 -3.68 11.76 2.47
C TYR A 79 -2.32 11.19 2.82
N GLN A 80 -2.01 11.12 4.12
CA GLN A 80 -0.78 10.52 4.61
C GLN A 80 -1.07 9.19 5.27
N ILE A 81 -0.40 8.15 4.81
CA ILE A 81 -0.47 6.81 5.36
C ILE A 81 0.94 6.41 5.77
N ARG A 82 1.09 5.95 7.02
CA ARG A 82 2.37 5.49 7.54
C ARG A 82 2.39 3.97 7.51
N LEU A 83 3.39 3.41 6.83
CA LEU A 83 3.55 1.97 6.60
C LEU A 83 4.96 1.55 7.01
N CYS A 84 5.15 0.33 7.50
CA CYS A 84 6.44 -0.20 7.89
C CYS A 84 6.92 -1.22 6.86
N LYS A 85 7.84 -0.83 5.97
CA LYS A 85 8.42 -1.75 4.99
C LYS A 85 9.81 -2.17 5.41
N ASP A 86 10.08 -3.48 5.44
CA ASP A 86 11.37 -4.05 5.79
C ASP A 86 11.91 -3.54 7.15
N GLY A 87 11.00 -3.35 8.12
CA GLY A 87 11.32 -2.82 9.44
C GLY A 87 11.50 -1.30 9.53
N LYS A 88 11.32 -0.57 8.40
CA LYS A 88 11.42 0.90 8.35
C LYS A 88 10.06 1.54 8.14
N TRP A 89 9.68 2.41 9.08
CA TRP A 89 8.50 3.25 8.93
C TRP A 89 8.70 4.30 7.82
N THR A 90 7.73 4.38 6.92
CA THR A 90 7.72 5.29 5.77
C THR A 90 6.35 5.93 5.67
N THR A 91 6.31 7.27 5.57
CA THR A 91 5.07 8.01 5.31
C THR A 91 4.86 8.19 3.82
N VAL A 92 3.80 7.58 3.29
CA VAL A 92 3.38 7.65 1.89
C VAL A 92 2.27 8.69 1.76
N LEU A 93 2.48 9.66 0.88
CA LEU A 93 1.46 10.64 0.48
C LEU A 93 0.72 10.10 -0.74
N VAL A 94 -0.61 10.10 -0.72
CA VAL A 94 -1.48 9.65 -1.83
C VAL A 94 -2.65 10.61 -2.05
N ASP A 95 -3.19 10.64 -3.26
CA ASP A 95 -4.45 11.31 -3.57
C ASP A 95 -5.66 10.33 -3.54
N ASP A 96 -6.88 10.87 -3.63
CA ASP A 96 -8.13 10.11 -3.67
C ASP A 96 -8.61 9.69 -5.07
N LEU A 97 -7.77 9.78 -6.11
CA LEU A 97 -8.07 9.17 -7.40
C LEU A 97 -7.95 7.66 -7.27
N LEU A 98 -9.06 6.95 -7.37
CA LEU A 98 -9.10 5.51 -7.22
C LEU A 98 -9.57 4.83 -8.51
N PRO A 99 -9.02 3.64 -8.82
CA PRO A 99 -9.41 2.87 -10.00
C PRO A 99 -10.83 2.32 -9.85
N CYS A 100 -11.66 2.63 -10.82
CA CYS A 100 -13.07 2.30 -10.89
C CYS A 100 -13.42 1.58 -12.19
N ASN A 101 -14.43 0.71 -12.12
CA ASN A 101 -15.01 0.08 -13.30
C ASN A 101 -15.93 1.03 -14.07
N SER A 102 -16.50 0.56 -15.18
CA SER A 102 -17.42 1.32 -16.02
C SER A 102 -18.72 1.75 -15.32
N ARG A 103 -19.05 1.13 -14.17
CA ARG A 103 -20.20 1.48 -13.32
C ARG A 103 -19.82 2.43 -12.18
N SER A 104 -18.61 2.99 -12.21
CA SER A 104 -18.09 3.90 -11.17
C SER A 104 -18.00 3.25 -9.78
N HIS A 105 -17.80 1.93 -9.72
CA HIS A 105 -17.46 1.23 -8.48
C HIS A 105 -15.96 0.96 -8.43
N LEU A 106 -15.38 1.08 -7.23
CA LEU A 106 -13.97 0.76 -6.99
C LEU A 106 -13.67 -0.68 -7.41
N VAL A 107 -12.55 -0.90 -8.09
CA VAL A 107 -12.17 -2.24 -8.56
C VAL A 107 -11.58 -3.08 -7.42
N TYR A 108 -10.77 -2.45 -6.57
CA TYR A 108 -10.08 -3.12 -5.47
C TYR A 108 -10.84 -2.97 -4.15
N SER A 109 -10.14 -2.88 -3.02
CA SER A 109 -10.75 -2.93 -1.69
C SER A 109 -11.78 -1.84 -1.46
N GLN A 110 -12.93 -2.24 -0.90
CA GLN A 110 -14.03 -1.36 -0.54
C GLN A 110 -14.43 -1.57 0.91
N ALA A 111 -14.67 -0.47 1.63
CA ALA A 111 -15.27 -0.53 2.95
C ALA A 111 -16.80 -0.32 2.88
N LYS A 112 -17.50 -0.86 3.89
CA LYS A 112 -18.93 -0.58 4.07
C LYS A 112 -19.16 0.94 4.23
N LYS A 113 -20.33 1.40 3.78
CA LYS A 113 -20.76 2.81 3.90
C LYS A 113 -19.84 3.82 3.20
N LYS A 114 -19.15 3.43 2.13
CA LYS A 114 -18.25 4.30 1.34
C LYS A 114 -17.13 4.93 2.18
N GLN A 115 -16.63 4.22 3.19
CA GLN A 115 -15.47 4.68 3.94
C GLN A 115 -14.20 4.59 3.08
N LEU A 116 -13.40 5.65 3.11
CA LEU A 116 -12.23 5.77 2.23
C LEU A 116 -10.94 5.18 2.77
N TRP A 117 -10.88 4.94 4.08
CA TRP A 117 -9.64 4.53 4.73
C TRP A 117 -9.09 3.21 4.18
N VAL A 118 -9.94 2.23 3.84
CA VAL A 118 -9.50 0.96 3.26
C VAL A 118 -8.87 1.16 1.87
N PRO A 119 -9.57 1.73 0.86
CA PRO A 119 -8.96 1.97 -0.45
C PRO A 119 -7.71 2.85 -0.40
N LEU A 120 -7.65 3.84 0.50
CA LEU A 120 -6.49 4.72 0.65
C LEU A 120 -5.27 3.97 1.19
N ILE A 121 -5.46 3.08 2.17
CA ILE A 121 -4.38 2.23 2.68
C ILE A 121 -3.91 1.30 1.57
N GLU A 122 -4.82 0.61 0.88
CA GLU A 122 -4.46 -0.29 -0.22
C GLU A 122 -3.68 0.44 -1.30
N LYS A 123 -4.11 1.64 -1.72
CA LYS A 123 -3.37 2.47 -2.67
C LYS A 123 -1.98 2.85 -2.17
N ALA A 124 -1.85 3.23 -0.90
CA ALA A 124 -0.55 3.58 -0.32
C ALA A 124 0.41 2.38 -0.29
N VAL A 125 -0.13 1.19 -0.01
CA VAL A 125 0.62 -0.07 -0.06
C VAL A 125 0.99 -0.41 -1.50
N ALA A 126 0.06 -0.30 -2.46
CA ALA A 126 0.33 -0.49 -3.89
C ALA A 126 1.44 0.45 -4.38
N LYS A 127 1.40 1.73 -4.01
CA LYS A 127 2.47 2.70 -4.30
C LYS A 127 3.80 2.32 -3.68
N LEU A 128 3.80 1.80 -2.46
CA LEU A 128 5.02 1.38 -1.75
C LEU A 128 5.68 0.15 -2.40
N TYR A 129 4.88 -0.73 -2.99
CA TYR A 129 5.34 -1.92 -3.70
C TYR A 129 5.50 -1.73 -5.22
N GLY A 130 4.92 -0.67 -5.80
CA GLY A 130 5.11 -0.23 -7.19
C GLY A 130 3.83 -0.20 -8.03
N CYS A 131 2.90 -1.13 -7.82
CA CYS A 131 1.62 -1.20 -8.52
C CYS A 131 0.56 -1.99 -7.70
N TYR A 132 -0.69 -1.99 -8.14
CA TYR A 132 -1.75 -2.78 -7.49
C TYR A 132 -1.57 -4.30 -7.65
N GLU A 133 -1.09 -4.76 -8.81
CA GLU A 133 -0.83 -6.17 -9.09
C GLU A 133 0.19 -6.77 -8.11
N ALA A 134 1.14 -5.97 -7.63
CA ALA A 134 2.09 -6.37 -6.59
C ALA A 134 1.42 -6.93 -5.32
N LEU A 135 0.19 -6.48 -5.02
CA LEU A 135 -0.53 -6.87 -3.83
C LEU A 135 -1.20 -8.24 -3.95
N VAL A 136 -1.48 -8.70 -5.17
CA VAL A 136 -2.20 -9.96 -5.43
C VAL A 136 -1.40 -11.17 -4.97
N SER A 137 -0.07 -11.09 -5.04
CA SER A 137 0.84 -12.18 -4.64
C SER A 137 1.31 -12.08 -3.18
N GLY A 138 0.80 -11.11 -2.40
CA GLY A 138 1.24 -10.87 -1.03
C GLY A 138 0.68 -11.85 -0.01
N ARG A 139 1.46 -12.15 1.04
CA ARG A 139 0.99 -12.96 2.18
C ARG A 139 0.37 -12.05 3.24
N SER A 140 -0.67 -12.53 3.94
CA SER A 140 -1.32 -11.76 5.02
C SER A 140 -0.34 -11.34 6.14
N ILE A 141 0.69 -12.15 6.38
CA ILE A 141 1.76 -11.88 7.35
C ILE A 141 2.59 -10.63 6.97
N GLU A 142 2.84 -10.43 5.68
CA GLU A 142 3.55 -9.26 5.15
C GLU A 142 2.67 -8.02 5.25
N GLY A 143 1.38 -8.16 4.97
CA GLY A 143 0.40 -7.09 5.18
C GLY A 143 0.32 -6.66 6.64
N LEU A 144 0.26 -7.62 7.58
CA LEU A 144 0.22 -7.33 9.01
C LEU A 144 1.50 -6.64 9.49
N SER A 145 2.67 -7.15 9.08
CA SER A 145 3.95 -6.52 9.38
C SER A 145 4.04 -5.11 8.76
N THR A 146 3.50 -4.91 7.55
CA THR A 146 3.48 -3.62 6.88
C THR A 146 2.62 -2.59 7.62
N LEU A 147 1.48 -3.00 8.17
CA LEU A 147 0.56 -2.10 8.85
C LEU A 147 0.97 -1.82 10.30
N THR A 148 1.62 -2.78 10.97
CA THR A 148 1.91 -2.72 12.41
C THR A 148 3.38 -2.44 12.73
N GLY A 149 4.29 -2.79 11.82
CA GLY A 149 5.73 -2.84 12.07
C GLY A 149 6.14 -3.93 13.06
N ALA A 150 5.23 -4.79 13.50
CA ALA A 150 5.51 -5.84 14.47
C ALA A 150 5.99 -7.14 13.78
N PRO A 151 6.83 -7.93 14.47
CA PRO A 151 7.10 -9.31 14.08
C PRO A 151 5.79 -10.10 14.03
N CYS A 152 5.63 -10.90 12.98
CA CYS A 152 4.44 -11.71 12.77
C CYS A 152 4.84 -13.18 12.60
N GLU A 153 4.01 -14.10 13.08
CA GLU A 153 4.23 -15.55 12.99
C GLU A 153 2.98 -16.23 12.43
N SER A 154 3.15 -17.30 11.66
CA SER A 154 2.06 -18.14 11.18
C SER A 154 2.08 -19.47 11.93
N ILE A 155 1.00 -19.76 12.64
CA ILE A 155 0.86 -21.00 13.41
C ILE A 155 -0.01 -21.97 12.58
N PRO A 156 0.54 -23.09 12.08
CA PRO A 156 -0.25 -24.11 11.40
C PRO A 156 -1.20 -24.77 12.40
N LEU A 157 -2.50 -24.77 12.07
CA LEU A 157 -3.53 -25.32 12.95
C LEU A 157 -3.69 -26.84 12.86
N GLN A 158 -3.24 -27.43 11.75
CA GLN A 158 -3.20 -28.88 11.59
C GLN A 158 -1.78 -29.37 11.84
N PRO A 159 -1.60 -30.45 12.62
CA PRO A 159 -0.35 -31.17 12.64
C PRO A 159 -0.12 -31.64 11.21
N SER A 160 0.99 -31.23 10.63
CA SER A 160 1.45 -31.78 9.36
C SER A 160 1.47 -33.30 9.50
N SER A 161 0.64 -33.98 8.73
CA SER A 161 0.67 -35.44 8.61
C SER A 161 1.92 -35.84 7.82
N PHE A 162 3.11 -35.54 8.38
CA PHE A 162 4.35 -36.14 7.95
C PHE A 162 4.40 -37.53 8.57
N THR A 163 3.99 -38.54 7.80
CA THR A 163 4.51 -39.89 7.99
C THR A 163 6.00 -39.86 7.61
N PRO A 164 6.92 -40.21 8.50
CA PRO A 164 8.34 -40.24 8.19
C PRO A 164 8.66 -41.49 7.34
N GLN A 165 8.31 -41.49 6.05
CA GLN A 165 8.67 -42.58 5.13
C GLN A 165 9.13 -42.18 3.71
N ASP A 166 9.14 -40.91 3.32
CA ASP A 166 9.65 -40.50 2.00
C ASP A 166 10.93 -39.64 2.08
N GLU A 167 11.89 -40.03 2.93
CA GLU A 167 13.30 -39.68 2.69
C GLU A 167 13.89 -40.73 1.74
N GLY A 168 13.79 -40.50 0.42
CA GLY A 168 14.42 -41.44 -0.51
C GLY A 168 14.10 -41.32 -1.99
N ILE A 169 13.95 -40.12 -2.56
CA ILE A 169 14.23 -39.91 -4.00
C ILE A 169 14.92 -38.54 -4.15
N ILE A 170 16.24 -38.60 -4.28
CA ILE A 170 17.06 -37.48 -4.73
C ILE A 170 16.94 -37.54 -6.25
N ASP A 171 16.28 -36.57 -6.89
CA ASP A 171 16.40 -36.37 -8.33
C ASP A 171 17.81 -35.82 -8.62
N GLU A 172 18.80 -36.71 -8.66
CA GLU A 172 20.03 -36.49 -9.41
C GLU A 172 19.71 -36.67 -10.89
N ASP A 173 19.27 -35.61 -11.58
CA ASP A 173 19.38 -35.47 -13.04
C ASP A 173 19.03 -34.04 -13.51
N LEU A 174 19.54 -33.01 -12.81
CA LEU A 174 19.55 -31.64 -13.34
C LEU A 174 20.91 -30.96 -13.14
N ILE A 175 21.96 -31.56 -13.74
CA ILE A 175 23.15 -30.88 -14.28
C ILE A 175 23.48 -31.51 -15.63
#